data_AF-A0A314Y0P4-F1
#
_entry.id   AF-A0A314Y0P4-F1
#
_cell.length_a   1.000
_cell.length_b   1.000
_cell.length_c   1.000
_cell.angle_alpha   90.00
_cell.angle_beta   90.00
_cell.angle_gamma   90.00
#
_symmetry.space_group_name_H-M   'P 1'
#
loop_
_entity.id
_entity.type
_entity.pdbx_description
1 polymer ?
#
loop_
_entity_poly.entity_id
_entity_poly.type
_entity_poly.pdbx_seq_one_letter_code
_entity_poly.pdbx_strand_id
1 'polypeptide(L)'
;MLLPFLQRSVLKLPHSASLMRWPTNAALASLPNRHLRSLIRACTRQCSIDMGKKLHAAIITGRLASMPDSFLHNALLHFYAAHGSACSARKLFDEIPNSYKDAVDWTVLMGCFSRHGMPKVGFVCLSK
;
A
#
# COMPACT_ATOMS: atom_id res chain seq x y z
N MET A 1 9.47 3.31 37.63
CA MET A 1 8.82 2.20 36.90
C MET A 1 7.70 2.82 36.03
N LEU A 2 8.06 3.37 34.88
CA LEU A 2 7.23 4.14 33.94
C LEU A 2 7.31 3.36 32.61
N LEU A 3 6.29 3.01 31.82
CA LEU A 3 4.86 3.33 31.68
C LEU A 3 4.23 2.17 30.86
N PRO A 4 3.01 1.67 31.18
CA PRO A 4 2.23 0.81 30.27
C PRO A 4 1.23 1.61 29.41
N PHE A 5 1.57 2.84 28.98
CA PHE A 5 0.60 3.76 28.35
C PHE A 5 0.81 4.07 26.85
N LEU A 6 1.80 3.50 26.18
CA LEU A 6 2.05 3.76 24.75
C LEU A 6 1.45 2.71 23.80
N GLN A 7 0.26 2.16 24.09
CA GLN A 7 -0.35 1.15 23.22
C GLN A 7 -1.73 1.48 22.64
N ARG A 8 -2.29 2.69 22.84
CA ARG A 8 -3.65 3.01 22.35
C ARG A 8 -3.87 4.34 21.62
N SER A 9 -2.88 5.19 21.45
CA SER A 9 -3.10 6.56 20.91
C SER A 9 -2.67 6.79 19.45
N VAL A 10 -1.96 5.87 18.80
CA VAL A 10 -1.40 6.12 17.44
C VAL A 10 -2.38 5.82 16.29
N LEU A 11 -3.52 5.19 16.56
CA LEU A 11 -4.52 4.85 15.52
C LEU A 11 -5.95 5.19 15.97
N LYS A 12 -6.24 6.46 16.26
CA LYS A 12 -7.63 6.94 16.13
C LYS A 12 -7.80 7.43 14.70
N LEU A 13 -8.34 6.57 13.83
CA LEU A 13 -8.74 6.94 12.47
C LEU A 13 -9.97 7.85 12.57
N PRO A 14 -9.87 9.15 12.23
CA PRO A 14 -11.03 10.04 12.27
C PRO A 14 -11.96 9.73 11.10
N HIS A 15 -13.27 9.84 11.33
CA HIS A 15 -14.33 9.65 10.32
C HIS A 15 -14.44 10.85 9.35
N SER A 16 -13.42 11.71 9.29
CA SER A 16 -13.39 12.92 8.47
C SER A 16 -11.96 13.15 7.96
N ALA A 17 -11.83 13.31 6.64
CA ALA A 17 -10.58 13.49 5.91
C ALA A 17 -9.76 14.72 6.37
N SER A 18 -10.38 15.68 7.07
CA SER A 18 -9.77 16.97 7.40
C SER A 18 -8.81 16.97 8.59
N LEU A 19 -8.70 15.87 9.35
CA LEU A 19 -7.87 15.82 10.57
C LEU A 19 -6.86 14.66 10.63
N MET A 20 -6.67 13.92 9.53
CA MET A 20 -5.66 12.87 9.49
C MET A 20 -4.26 13.51 9.44
N ARG A 21 -3.66 13.73 10.62
CA ARG A 21 -2.24 14.07 10.75
C ARG A 21 -1.43 12.83 10.42
N TRP A 22 -0.90 12.79 9.20
CA TRP A 22 -0.03 11.71 8.76
C TRP A 22 1.21 11.61 9.65
N PRO A 23 1.65 10.40 10.03
CA PRO A 23 2.89 10.26 10.77
C PRO A 23 4.04 10.80 9.90
N THR A 24 4.99 11.50 10.52
CA THR A 24 6.20 11.95 9.83
C THR A 24 7.02 10.76 9.35
N ASN A 25 7.88 10.95 8.35
CA ASN A 25 8.70 9.86 7.77
C ASN A 25 9.50 9.08 8.84
N ALA A 26 10.01 9.78 9.86
CA ALA A 26 10.70 9.17 11.00
C ALA A 26 9.78 8.30 11.89
N ALA A 27 8.51 8.69 12.03
CA ALA A 27 7.52 7.88 12.75
C ALA A 27 7.07 6.68 11.93
N LEU A 28 6.99 6.78 10.60
CA LEU A 28 6.67 5.65 9.72
C LEU A 28 7.78 4.58 9.72
N ALA A 29 9.05 5.01 9.82
CA ALA A 29 10.21 4.13 9.90
C ALA A 29 10.21 3.23 11.15
N SER A 30 9.68 3.71 12.27
CA SER A 30 9.64 2.97 13.54
C SER A 30 8.39 2.10 13.70
N LEU A 31 7.42 2.17 12.78
CA LEU A 31 6.17 1.40 12.87
C LEU A 31 6.32 -0.05 12.38
N PRO A 32 5.64 -1.01 13.04
CA PRO A 32 5.60 -2.39 12.55
C PRO A 32 4.78 -2.51 11.25
N ASN A 33 5.11 -3.49 10.40
CA ASN A 33 4.46 -3.72 9.11
C ASN A 33 2.93 -3.82 9.18
N ARG A 34 2.39 -4.43 10.24
CA ARG A 34 0.93 -4.52 10.46
C ARG A 34 0.23 -3.15 10.58
N HIS A 35 0.92 -2.16 11.16
CA HIS A 35 0.40 -0.80 11.30
C HIS A 35 0.48 -0.07 9.96
N LEU A 36 1.61 -0.19 9.26
CA LEU A 36 1.77 0.35 7.91
C LEU A 36 0.72 -0.21 6.95
N ARG A 37 0.46 -1.51 6.98
CA ARG A 37 -0.61 -2.16 6.21
C ARG A 37 -1.99 -1.56 6.52
N SER A 38 -2.29 -1.36 7.80
CA SER A 38 -3.57 -0.78 8.23
C SER A 38 -3.70 0.68 7.76
N LEU A 39 -2.62 1.45 7.81
CA LEU A 39 -2.56 2.82 7.29
C LEU A 39 -2.78 2.86 5.77
N ILE A 40 -2.11 2.00 4.99
CA ILE A 40 -2.30 1.91 3.54
C ILE A 40 -3.76 1.55 3.22
N ARG A 41 -4.36 0.60 3.93
CA ARG A 41 -5.77 0.22 3.74
C ARG A 41 -6.73 1.34 4.06
N ALA A 42 -6.49 2.11 5.13
CA ALA A 42 -7.27 3.29 5.44
C ALA A 42 -7.11 4.35 4.34
N CYS A 43 -5.88 4.57 3.87
CA CYS A 43 -5.58 5.50 2.79
C CYS A 43 -6.27 5.10 1.48
N THR A 44 -6.34 3.80 1.20
CA THR A 44 -7.05 3.25 0.04
C THR A 44 -8.50 3.71 -0.03
N ARG A 45 -9.14 3.97 1.12
CA ARG A 45 -10.54 4.38 1.21
C ARG A 45 -10.75 5.89 1.33
N GLN A 46 -9.75 6.63 1.80
CA GLN A 46 -9.92 7.99 2.32
C GLN A 46 -8.94 9.02 1.75
N CYS A 47 -7.88 8.57 1.07
CA CYS A 47 -6.85 9.45 0.51
C CYS A 47 -7.10 9.77 -0.96
N SER A 48 -6.42 10.84 -1.43
CA SER A 48 -6.10 10.98 -2.84
C SER A 48 -4.90 10.12 -3.23
N ILE A 49 -4.73 9.88 -4.54
CA ILE A 49 -3.59 9.16 -5.09
C ILE A 49 -2.25 9.83 -4.73
N ASP A 50 -2.19 11.15 -4.70
CA ASP A 50 -0.97 11.90 -4.37
C ASP A 50 -0.54 11.72 -2.92
N MET A 51 -1.52 11.63 -2.01
CA MET A 51 -1.23 11.35 -0.61
C MET A 51 -0.68 9.94 -0.43
N GLY A 52 -1.25 8.94 -1.11
CA GLY A 52 -0.72 7.58 -1.04
C GLY A 52 0.65 7.42 -1.71
N LYS A 53 0.98 8.20 -2.74
CA LYS A 53 2.35 8.26 -3.28
C LYS A 53 3.34 8.81 -2.24
N LYS A 54 2.96 9.85 -1.49
CA LYS A 54 3.79 10.39 -0.39
C LYS A 54 3.98 9.34 0.71
N LEU A 55 2.91 8.62 1.07
CA LEU A 55 2.99 7.51 2.02
C LEU A 55 3.92 6.40 1.52
N HIS A 56 3.77 5.99 0.27
CA HIS A 56 4.62 4.96 -0.35
C HIS A 56 6.10 5.39 -0.34
N ALA A 57 6.40 6.62 -0.74
CA ALA A 57 7.74 7.18 -0.69
C ALA A 57 8.30 7.23 0.75
N ALA A 58 7.48 7.60 1.72
CA ALA A 58 7.87 7.61 3.14
C ALA A 58 8.16 6.20 3.68
N ILE A 59 7.42 5.19 3.23
CA ILE A 59 7.66 3.78 3.59
C ILE A 59 9.00 3.30 3.01
N ILE A 60 9.29 3.60 1.74
CA ILE A 60 10.55 3.22 1.09
C ILE A 60 11.74 3.95 1.71
N THR A 61 11.61 5.26 1.95
CA THR A 61 12.71 6.08 2.48
C THR A 61 12.95 5.86 3.97
N GLY A 62 11.90 5.63 4.75
CA GLY A 62 12.01 5.34 6.19
C GLY A 62 12.56 3.95 6.48
N ARG A 63 12.49 3.03 5.52
CA ARG A 63 13.00 1.67 5.64
C ARG A 63 13.94 1.40 4.48
N LEU A 64 15.21 1.76 4.65
CA LEU A 64 16.28 1.52 3.68
C LEU A 64 16.20 0.10 3.10
N ALA A 65 15.58 -0.04 1.92
CA ALA A 65 15.53 -1.21 1.03
C ALA A 65 15.26 -2.61 1.63
N SER A 66 14.88 -2.74 2.90
CA SER A 66 14.73 -4.03 3.58
C SER A 66 13.27 -4.34 3.84
N MET A 67 12.54 -4.69 2.78
CA MET A 67 11.17 -5.21 2.88
C MET A 67 10.96 -6.39 1.92
N PRO A 68 11.10 -7.63 2.40
CA PRO A 68 10.51 -8.80 1.76
C PRO A 68 9.11 -9.10 2.32
N ASP A 69 8.38 -8.09 2.82
CA ASP A 69 7.04 -8.33 3.36
C ASP A 69 6.00 -8.25 2.22
N SER A 70 5.62 -9.42 1.70
CA SER A 70 4.61 -9.60 0.66
C SER A 70 3.28 -8.92 1.02
N PHE A 71 2.93 -8.87 2.31
CA PHE A 71 1.68 -8.27 2.75
C PHE A 71 1.64 -6.75 2.59
N LEU A 72 2.79 -6.08 2.67
CA LEU A 72 2.85 -4.63 2.48
C LEU A 72 2.76 -4.28 0.99
N HIS A 73 3.45 -5.05 0.15
CA HIS A 73 3.36 -4.91 -1.30
C HIS A 73 1.95 -5.15 -1.80
N ASN A 74 1.29 -6.22 -1.34
CA ASN A 74 -0.10 -6.49 -1.66
C ASN A 74 -1.01 -5.30 -1.28
N ALA A 75 -0.84 -4.71 -0.09
CA ALA A 75 -1.62 -3.54 0.32
C ALA A 75 -1.39 -2.31 -0.57
N LEU A 76 -0.13 -2.05 -0.98
CA LEU A 76 0.20 -0.96 -1.91
C LEU A 76 -0.33 -1.24 -3.33
N LEU A 77 -0.28 -2.49 -3.79
CA LEU A 77 -0.84 -2.93 -5.07
C LEU A 77 -2.34 -2.66 -5.10
N HIS A 78 -3.06 -3.07 -4.06
CA HIS A 78 -4.48 -2.76 -3.88
C HIS A 78 -4.75 -1.25 -3.85
N PHE A 79 -3.90 -0.47 -3.18
CA PHE A 79 -4.02 0.98 -3.15
C PHE A 79 -3.98 1.59 -4.56
N TYR A 80 -2.95 1.26 -5.35
CA TYR A 80 -2.81 1.78 -6.71
C TYR A 80 -3.91 1.27 -7.65
N ALA A 81 -4.33 0.01 -7.48
CA ALA A 81 -5.42 -0.58 -8.25
C ALA A 81 -6.79 0.08 -7.95
N ALA A 82 -7.03 0.48 -6.71
CA ALA A 82 -8.26 1.17 -6.31
C ALA A 82 -8.33 2.61 -6.81
N HIS A 83 -7.18 3.28 -6.95
CA HIS A 83 -7.06 4.64 -7.48
C HIS A 83 -6.84 4.70 -8.99
N GLY A 84 -6.93 3.56 -9.68
CA GLY A 84 -6.84 3.47 -11.12
C GLY A 84 -5.48 3.71 -11.75
N SER A 85 -4.42 3.66 -10.95
CA SER A 85 -3.05 3.78 -11.45
C SER A 85 -2.53 2.43 -11.90
N ALA A 86 -3.04 1.93 -13.03
CA ALA A 86 -2.66 0.61 -13.57
C ALA A 86 -1.15 0.49 -13.85
N CYS A 87 -0.51 1.58 -14.31
CA CYS A 87 0.94 1.61 -14.54
C CYS A 87 1.74 1.49 -13.23
N SER A 88 1.32 2.17 -12.15
CA SER A 88 1.99 2.07 -10.85
C SER A 88 1.74 0.71 -10.19
N ALA A 89 0.52 0.18 -10.31
CA ALA A 89 0.18 -1.16 -9.85
C ALA A 89 1.01 -2.23 -10.57
N ARG A 90 1.20 -2.11 -11.89
CA ARG A 90 2.07 -2.98 -12.68
C ARG A 90 3.53 -2.93 -12.19
N LYS A 91 4.10 -1.73 -12.06
CA LYS A 91 5.49 -1.56 -11.60
C LYS A 91 5.71 -2.22 -10.24
N LEU A 92 4.80 -1.98 -9.30
CA LEU A 92 4.89 -2.56 -7.98
C LEU A 92 4.72 -4.08 -8.01
N PHE A 93 3.84 -4.61 -8.86
CA PHE A 93 3.72 -6.04 -9.08
C PHE A 93 5.01 -6.66 -9.65
N ASP A 94 5.68 -5.97 -10.57
CA ASP A 94 6.93 -6.44 -11.16
C ASP A 94 8.10 -6.42 -10.15
N GLU A 95 8.06 -5.53 -9.17
CA GLU A 95 9.01 -5.46 -8.04
C GLU A 95 8.82 -6.59 -7.01
N ILE A 96 7.63 -7.19 -6.91
CA ILE A 96 7.39 -8.34 -6.02
C ILE A 96 8.13 -9.57 -6.59
N PRO A 97 9.03 -10.23 -5.82
CA PRO A 97 9.68 -11.44 -6.29
C PRO A 97 8.67 -12.54 -6.58
N ASN A 98 8.89 -13.34 -7.63
CA ASN A 98 7.91 -14.34 -8.08
C ASN A 98 7.53 -15.37 -6.99
N SER A 99 8.44 -15.66 -6.05
CA SER A 99 8.18 -16.53 -4.90
C SER A 99 7.14 -15.99 -3.91
N TYR A 100 6.87 -14.69 -3.95
CA TYR A 100 5.96 -13.98 -3.03
C TYR A 100 4.67 -13.51 -3.70
N LYS A 101 4.52 -13.68 -5.02
CA LYS A 101 3.29 -13.39 -5.74
C LYS A 101 2.25 -14.46 -5.45
N ASP A 102 1.12 -14.06 -4.92
CA ASP A 102 -0.01 -14.97 -4.71
C ASP A 102 -1.13 -14.75 -5.74
N ALA A 103 -2.11 -15.65 -5.78
CA ALA A 103 -3.25 -15.54 -6.68
C ALA A 103 -4.06 -14.23 -6.46
N VAL A 104 -3.99 -13.65 -5.26
CA VAL A 104 -4.66 -12.39 -4.94
C VAL A 104 -3.99 -11.24 -5.69
N ASP A 105 -2.66 -11.17 -5.73
CA ASP A 105 -1.91 -10.13 -6.45
C ASP A 105 -2.28 -10.09 -7.95
N TRP A 106 -2.36 -11.26 -8.59
CA TRP A 106 -2.78 -11.37 -9.98
C TRP A 106 -4.23 -10.91 -10.18
N THR A 107 -5.14 -11.32 -9.30
CA THR A 107 -6.56 -10.96 -9.38
C THR A 107 -6.76 -9.45 -9.23
N VAL A 108 -6.01 -8.83 -8.31
CA VAL A 108 -6.04 -7.37 -8.09
C VAL A 108 -5.57 -6.63 -9.31
N LEU A 109 -4.47 -7.09 -9.92
CA LEU A 109 -3.88 -6.47 -11.07
C LEU A 109 -4.80 -6.60 -12.31
N MET A 110 -5.37 -7.78 -12.53
CA MET A 110 -6.35 -8.03 -13.60
C MET A 110 -7.62 -7.20 -13.41
N GLY A 111 -8.15 -7.15 -12.18
CA GLY A 111 -9.28 -6.29 -11.84
C GLY A 111 -8.98 -4.81 -12.04
N CYS A 112 -7.73 -4.38 -11.82
CA CYS A 112 -7.28 -3.02 -12.17
C CYS A 112 -7.36 -2.78 -13.68
N PHE A 113 -6.78 -3.66 -14.50
CA PHE A 113 -6.78 -3.48 -15.96
C PHE A 113 -8.17 -3.53 -16.58
N SER A 114 -9.03 -4.43 -16.11
CA SER A 114 -10.41 -4.57 -16.58
C SER A 114 -11.21 -3.28 -16.31
N ARG A 115 -11.13 -2.75 -15.08
CA ARG A 115 -11.87 -1.53 -14.68
C ARG A 115 -11.38 -0.26 -15.38
N HIS A 116 -10.13 -0.22 -15.82
CA HIS A 116 -9.51 0.97 -16.43
C HIS A 116 -9.40 0.87 -17.96
N GLY A 117 -10.16 -0.03 -18.59
CA GLY A 117 -10.22 -0.12 -20.05
C GLY A 117 -8.90 -0.56 -20.70
N MET A 118 -8.03 -1.26 -19.96
CA MET A 118 -6.77 -1.82 -20.47
C MET A 118 -6.78 -3.36 -20.55
N PRO A 119 -7.83 -4.01 -21.09
CA PRO A 119 -7.95 -5.47 -21.04
C PRO A 119 -6.80 -6.19 -21.77
N LYS A 120 -6.26 -5.59 -22.84
CA LYS A 120 -5.13 -6.14 -23.62
C LYS A 120 -3.88 -6.40 -22.76
N VAL A 121 -3.60 -5.52 -21.79
CA VAL A 121 -2.46 -5.69 -20.86
C VAL A 121 -2.74 -6.75 -19.80
N GLY A 122 -4.02 -6.96 -19.44
CA GLY A 122 -4.44 -8.06 -18.59
C GLY A 122 -4.23 -9.42 -19.26
N PHE A 123 -4.62 -9.57 -20.53
CA PHE A 123 -4.45 -10.83 -21.27
C PHE A 123 -2.98 -11.27 -21.37
N VAL A 124 -2.06 -10.34 -21.64
CA VAL A 124 -0.60 -10.62 -21.67
C VAL A 124 -0.09 -11.07 -20.29
N CYS A 125 -0.76 -10.66 -19.22
CA CYS A 125 -0.41 -11.03 -17.87
C CYS A 125 -0.80 -12.46 -17.53
N LEU A 126 -1.92 -12.96 -18.04
CA LEU A 126 -2.39 -14.33 -17.83
C LEU A 126 -1.62 -15.38 -18.66
N SER A 127 -0.86 -14.94 -19.66
CA SER A 127 -0.17 -15.82 -20.61
C SER A 127 1.29 -16.15 -20.26
N LYS A 128 1.75 -15.84 -19.05
CA LYS A 128 3.07 -16.21 -18.51
C LYS A 128 2.91 -16.98 -17.20
#